data_AF-A0A536UJW2-F1
#
_entry.id   AF-A0A536UJW2-F1
#
_cell.length_a   1.000
_cell.length_b   1.000
_cell.length_c   1.000
_cell.angle_alpha   90.00
_cell.angle_beta   90.00
_cell.angle_gamma   90.00
#
_symmetry.space_group_name_H-M   'P 1'
#
loop_
_entity.id
_entity.type
_entity.pdbx_description
1 polymer ?
#
loop_
_entity_poly.entity_id
_entity_poly.type
_entity_poly.pdbx_seq_one_letter_code
_entity_poly.pdbx_strand_id
1 'polypeptide(L)'
;IQFVKGKGFTHAFTVAAEDMATHPGGLTYALMANVTPNVKVLKLSPKEGGTCYEPNVENVYSHKYPFSRYVYIYVNKAPGKPLPPKVKEFLKLVLSKEGQQVVADERVFI
;
A
#
# COMPACT_ATOMS: atom_id res chain seq x y z
N ILE A 1 -1.55 5.83 17.76
CA ILE A 1 -1.49 4.35 17.84
C ILE A 1 -2.03 3.96 19.21
N GLN A 2 -3.23 3.39 19.27
CA GLN A 2 -3.80 2.91 20.54
C GLN A 2 -3.58 1.40 20.66
N PHE A 3 -3.08 0.95 21.81
CA PHE A 3 -3.03 -0.47 22.15
C PHE A 3 -4.43 -0.89 22.60
N VAL A 4 -5.13 -1.68 21.80
CA VAL A 4 -6.40 -2.28 22.20
C VAL A 4 -6.11 -3.65 22.82
N LYS A 5 -6.19 -3.73 24.16
CA LYS A 5 -5.95 -4.96 24.92
C LYS A 5 -6.90 -6.07 24.42
N GLY A 6 -6.36 -7.17 23.93
CA GLY A 6 -7.11 -8.34 23.46
C GLY A 6 -7.41 -8.41 21.96
N LYS A 7 -7.09 -7.37 21.16
CA LYS A 7 -7.31 -7.37 19.70
C LYS A 7 -6.04 -7.52 18.85
N GLY A 8 -4.86 -7.66 19.48
CA GLY A 8 -3.58 -7.69 18.76
C GLY A 8 -3.21 -6.31 18.18
N PHE A 9 -2.24 -6.29 17.26
CA PHE A 9 -1.85 -5.06 16.56
C PHE A 9 -2.93 -4.66 15.55
N THR A 10 -3.71 -3.62 15.85
CA THR A 10 -4.52 -2.97 14.81
C THR A 10 -3.57 -2.20 13.88
N HIS A 11 -3.61 -2.49 12.58
CA HIS A 11 -2.81 -1.77 11.59
C HIS A 11 -3.06 -0.26 11.70
N ALA A 12 -1.98 0.54 11.70
CA ALA A 12 -2.05 1.98 11.91
C ALA A 12 -3.04 2.68 10.96
N PHE A 13 -3.16 2.18 9.73
CA PHE A 13 -4.09 2.71 8.73
C PHE A 13 -5.56 2.41 9.04
N THR A 14 -5.88 1.29 9.69
CA THR A 14 -7.23 1.01 10.19
C THR A 14 -7.60 2.00 11.29
N VAL A 15 -6.69 2.20 12.26
CA VAL A 15 -6.91 3.18 13.33
C VAL A 15 -7.15 4.58 12.75
N ALA A 16 -6.33 4.98 11.76
CA ALA A 16 -6.44 6.28 11.12
C ALA A 16 -7.77 6.48 10.36
N ALA A 17 -8.29 5.43 9.72
CA ALA A 17 -9.57 5.48 9.01
C ALA A 17 -10.78 5.45 9.98
N GLU A 18 -10.72 4.65 11.04
CA GLU A 18 -11.77 4.56 12.06
C GLU A 18 -11.91 5.86 12.85
N ASP A 19 -10.79 6.52 13.16
CA ASP A 19 -10.76 7.78 13.92
C ASP A 19 -11.57 8.90 13.25
N MET A 20 -11.74 8.87 11.93
CA MET A 20 -12.56 9.87 11.21
C MET A 20 -14.05 9.79 11.54
N ALA A 21 -14.54 8.66 12.06
CA ALA A 21 -15.95 8.50 12.44
C ALA A 21 -16.40 9.52 13.51
N THR A 22 -15.48 9.95 14.37
CA THR A 22 -15.76 10.93 15.44
C THR A 22 -15.18 12.32 15.17
N HIS A 23 -14.58 12.54 14.00
CA HIS A 23 -13.95 13.81 13.62
C HIS A 23 -14.50 14.33 12.29
N PRO A 24 -15.74 14.87 12.26
CA PRO A 24 -16.33 15.42 11.04
C PRO A 24 -15.44 16.52 10.42
N GLY A 25 -15.13 16.38 9.13
CA GLY A 25 -14.23 17.30 8.42
C GLY A 25 -12.73 16.99 8.59
N GLY A 26 -12.37 15.96 9.37
CA GLY A 26 -11.00 15.49 9.48
C GLY A 26 -10.45 14.94 8.15
N LEU A 27 -9.13 15.00 8.00
CA LEU A 27 -8.40 14.43 6.87
C LEU A 27 -7.37 13.42 7.39
N THR A 28 -7.29 12.27 6.74
CA THR A 28 -6.36 11.19 7.07
C THR A 28 -5.82 10.54 5.79
N TYR A 29 -4.80 9.70 5.95
CA TYR A 29 -4.29 8.86 4.86
C TYR A 29 -4.19 7.40 5.32
N ALA A 30 -4.63 6.50 4.45
CA ALA A 30 -4.69 5.06 4.70
C ALA A 30 -4.50 4.29 3.39
N LEU A 31 -4.36 2.96 3.45
CA LEU A 31 -4.34 2.12 2.26
C LEU A 31 -5.77 1.94 1.75
N MET A 32 -5.93 1.64 0.45
CA MET A 32 -7.23 1.30 -0.13
C MET A 32 -7.90 0.09 0.56
N ALA A 33 -7.10 -0.84 1.09
CA ALA A 33 -7.58 -1.98 1.89
C ALA A 33 -8.21 -1.57 3.24
N ASN A 34 -8.04 -0.32 3.68
CA ASN A 34 -8.56 0.19 4.96
C ASN A 34 -9.74 1.15 4.79
N VAL A 35 -10.31 1.27 3.58
CA VAL A 35 -11.49 2.12 3.36
C VAL A 35 -12.67 1.56 4.15
N THR A 36 -13.31 2.42 4.94
CA THR A 36 -14.52 2.12 5.71
C THR A 36 -15.68 2.98 5.19
N PRO A 37 -16.94 2.65 5.53
CA PRO A 37 -18.08 3.49 5.16
C PRO A 37 -18.04 4.93 5.70
N ASN A 38 -17.23 5.18 6.73
CA ASN A 38 -17.15 6.47 7.42
C ASN A 38 -16.18 7.47 6.75
N VAL A 39 -15.45 7.04 5.72
CA VAL A 39 -14.48 7.88 5.01
C VAL A 39 -14.86 8.07 3.56
N LYS A 40 -14.56 9.25 3.02
CA LYS A 40 -14.67 9.54 1.59
C LYS A 40 -13.27 9.58 0.99
N VAL A 41 -13.01 8.69 0.03
CA VAL A 41 -11.76 8.70 -0.74
C VAL A 41 -11.73 9.93 -1.65
N LEU A 42 -10.62 10.67 -1.63
CA LEU A 42 -10.45 11.87 -2.44
C LEU A 42 -9.72 11.57 -3.75
N LYS A 43 -10.19 12.20 -4.82
CA LYS A 43 -9.45 12.26 -6.08
C LYS A 43 -8.35 13.30 -5.96
N LEU A 44 -7.17 13.00 -6.50
CA LEU A 44 -6.01 13.90 -6.39
C LEU A 44 -5.47 14.25 -7.77
N SER A 45 -4.98 15.49 -7.89
CA SER A 45 -4.22 15.97 -9.03
C SER A 45 -2.84 16.42 -8.54
N PRO A 46 -1.75 16.14 -9.28
CA PRO A 46 -0.41 16.65 -8.96
C PRO A 46 -0.26 18.15 -9.24
N LYS A 47 -1.20 18.75 -9.98
CA LYS A 47 -1.18 20.16 -10.36
C LYS A 47 -2.50 20.84 -10.01
N GLU A 48 -2.42 22.10 -9.60
CA GLU A 48 -3.59 22.95 -9.41
C GLU A 48 -4.39 23.07 -10.72
N GLY A 49 -5.72 22.95 -10.64
CA GLY A 49 -6.62 22.95 -11.80
C GLY A 49 -6.51 21.73 -12.73
N GLY A 50 -5.64 20.76 -12.42
CA GLY A 50 -5.46 19.56 -13.23
C GLY A 50 -6.55 18.49 -13.01
N THR A 51 -6.54 17.47 -13.86
CA THR A 51 -7.46 16.33 -13.74
C THR A 51 -7.21 15.57 -12.44
N CYS A 52 -8.25 15.43 -11.63
CA CYS A 52 -8.20 14.63 -10.41
C CYS A 52 -8.49 13.16 -10.71
N TYR A 53 -7.57 12.29 -10.33
CA TYR A 53 -7.68 10.84 -10.52
C TYR A 53 -8.12 10.15 -9.22
N GLU A 54 -8.91 9.08 -9.35
CA GLU A 54 -9.21 8.16 -8.24
C GLU A 54 -8.05 7.18 -8.02
N PRO A 55 -7.81 6.71 -6.79
CA PRO A 55 -6.84 5.66 -6.49
C PRO A 55 -7.36 4.27 -6.88
N ASN A 56 -7.68 4.07 -8.16
CA ASN A 56 -8.00 2.75 -8.70
C ASN A 56 -6.74 2.11 -9.30
N VAL A 57 -6.83 0.79 -9.57
CA VAL A 57 -5.73 -0.02 -10.11
C VAL A 57 -5.09 0.64 -11.33
N GLU A 58 -5.90 1.05 -12.32
CA GLU A 58 -5.39 1.65 -13.55
C GLU A 58 -4.58 2.92 -13.28
N ASN A 59 -5.15 3.86 -12.51
CA ASN A 59 -4.51 5.15 -12.24
C ASN A 59 -3.27 5.03 -11.34
N VAL A 60 -3.25 4.06 -10.43
CA VAL A 60 -2.10 3.78 -9.56
C VAL A 60 -0.96 3.18 -10.38
N TYR A 61 -1.23 2.15 -11.20
CA TYR A 61 -0.23 1.51 -12.05
C TYR A 61 0.33 2.45 -13.13
N SER A 62 -0.51 3.32 -13.71
CA SER A 62 -0.07 4.29 -14.70
C SER A 62 0.52 5.57 -14.07
N HIS A 63 0.67 5.63 -12.74
CA HIS A 63 1.14 6.79 -11.99
C HIS A 63 0.36 8.10 -12.23
N LYS A 64 -0.92 7.99 -12.66
CA LYS A 64 -1.82 9.15 -12.78
C LYS A 64 -2.30 9.60 -11.40
N TYR A 65 -2.53 8.66 -10.49
CA TYR A 65 -2.80 8.97 -9.09
C TYR A 65 -1.48 9.34 -8.38
N PRO A 66 -1.36 10.56 -7.82
CA PRO A 66 -0.08 11.08 -7.33
C PRO A 66 0.43 10.40 -6.05
N PHE A 67 -0.43 9.74 -5.28
CA PHE A 67 -0.04 8.96 -4.09
C PHE A 67 0.04 7.46 -4.38
N SER A 68 0.68 7.10 -5.49
CA SER A 68 1.14 5.74 -5.76
C SER A 68 2.53 5.52 -5.16
N ARG A 69 2.93 4.25 -4.95
CA ARG A 69 4.27 3.91 -4.45
C ARG A 69 4.85 2.70 -5.17
N TYR A 70 6.16 2.65 -5.25
CA TYR A 70 6.88 1.42 -5.55
C TYR A 70 7.02 0.58 -4.28
N VAL A 71 6.86 -0.73 -4.41
CA VAL A 71 7.20 -1.69 -3.35
C VAL A 71 8.63 -2.16 -3.61
N TYR A 72 9.54 -1.83 -2.71
CA TYR A 72 10.93 -2.22 -2.81
C TYR A 72 11.21 -3.47 -1.98
N ILE A 73 11.97 -4.40 -2.54
CA ILE A 73 12.55 -5.52 -1.80
C ILE A 73 13.99 -5.16 -1.45
N TYR A 74 14.28 -5.07 -0.16
CA TYR A 74 15.63 -4.81 0.35
C TYR A 74 16.32 -6.11 0.74
N VAL A 75 17.57 -6.28 0.30
CA VAL A 75 18.41 -7.42 0.66
C VAL A 75 19.75 -6.93 1.21
N ASN A 76 20.16 -7.49 2.34
CA ASN A 76 21.47 -7.21 2.93
C ASN A 76 22.54 -8.03 2.20
N LYS A 77 23.07 -7.49 1.09
CA LYS A 77 24.13 -8.12 0.30
C LYS A 77 25.48 -7.51 0.63
N ALA A 78 26.40 -8.31 1.17
CA ALA A 78 27.76 -7.85 1.40
C ALA A 78 28.47 -7.46 0.08
N PRO A 79 29.23 -6.36 0.03
CA PRO A 79 30.01 -5.97 -1.14
C PRO A 79 30.92 -7.10 -1.63
N GLY A 80 31.02 -7.27 -2.96
CA GLY A 80 31.85 -8.31 -3.57
C GLY A 80 31.38 -9.76 -3.39
N LYS A 81 30.37 -10.04 -2.54
CA LYS A 81 29.85 -11.40 -2.31
C LYS A 81 28.55 -11.66 -3.07
N PRO A 82 28.28 -12.90 -3.53
CA PRO A 82 26.97 -13.24 -4.08
C PRO A 82 25.89 -13.16 -3.00
N LEU A 83 24.62 -13.07 -3.42
CA LEU A 83 23.49 -13.25 -2.50
C LEU A 83 23.52 -14.67 -1.91
N PRO A 84 23.10 -14.85 -0.65
CA PRO A 84 22.85 -16.18 -0.11
C PRO A 84 21.93 -16.98 -1.06
N PRO A 85 22.26 -18.24 -1.41
CA PRO A 85 21.52 -18.99 -2.43
C PRO A 85 20.01 -19.04 -2.19
N LYS A 86 19.58 -19.24 -0.93
CA LYS A 86 18.15 -19.26 -0.57
C LYS A 86 17.45 -17.94 -0.84
N VAL A 87 18.10 -16.81 -0.53
CA VAL A 87 17.55 -15.47 -0.82
C VAL A 87 17.45 -15.26 -2.33
N LYS A 88 18.46 -15.69 -3.09
CA LYS A 88 18.44 -15.61 -4.56
C LYS A 88 17.27 -16.39 -5.16
N GLU A 89 17.06 -17.65 -4.74
CA GLU A 89 15.95 -18.46 -5.26
C GLU A 89 14.59 -17.92 -4.83
N PHE A 90 14.47 -17.39 -3.61
CA PHE A 90 13.25 -16.71 -3.17
C PHE A 90 12.92 -15.49 -4.03
N LEU A 91 13.91 -14.62 -4.30
CA LEU A 91 13.70 -13.46 -5.17
C LEU A 91 13.31 -13.88 -6.59
N LYS A 92 13.89 -14.96 -7.13
CA LYS A 92 13.48 -15.49 -8.43
C LYS A 92 12.01 -15.90 -8.43
N LEU A 93 11.54 -16.58 -7.39
CA LEU A 93 10.13 -16.99 -7.26
C LEU A 93 9.21 -15.76 -7.16
N VAL A 94 9.49 -14.85 -6.23
CA VAL A 94 8.64 -13.67 -5.99
C VAL A 94 8.56 -12.79 -7.24
N LEU A 95 9.65 -12.64 -7.99
CA LEU A 95 9.70 -11.86 -9.23
C LEU A 95 9.25 -12.65 -10.48
N SER A 96 8.95 -13.94 -10.35
CA SER A 96 8.46 -14.76 -11.46
C SER A 96 7.01 -14.42 -11.77
N LYS A 97 6.53 -14.82 -12.96
CA LYS A 97 5.11 -14.68 -13.34
C LYS A 97 4.18 -15.36 -12.33
N GLU A 98 4.55 -16.53 -11.84
CA GLU A 98 3.77 -17.27 -10.84
C GLU A 98 3.68 -16.50 -9.53
N GLY A 99 4.82 -16.03 -9.01
CA GLY A 99 4.85 -15.25 -7.77
C GLY A 99 4.07 -13.93 -7.88
N GLN A 100 4.19 -13.23 -9.01
CA GLN A 100 3.42 -12.02 -9.27
C GLN A 100 1.92 -12.29 -9.40
N GLN A 101 1.52 -13.44 -9.96
CA GLN A 101 0.11 -13.83 -10.03
C GLN A 101 -0.48 -14.04 -8.64
N VAL A 102 0.25 -14.73 -7.75
CA VAL A 102 -0.20 -14.91 -6.35
C VAL A 102 -0.44 -13.56 -5.67
N VAL A 103 0.45 -12.59 -5.86
CA VAL A 103 0.29 -11.24 -5.30
C VAL A 103 -0.92 -10.51 -5.89
N ALA A 104 -1.15 -10.65 -7.19
CA ALA A 104 -2.31 -10.05 -7.87
C ALA A 104 -3.63 -10.64 -7.37
N ASP A 105 -3.67 -11.94 -7.06
CA ASP A 105 -4.88 -12.61 -6.59
C ASP A 105 -5.28 -12.20 -5.16
N GLU A 106 -4.31 -11.86 -4.31
CA GLU A 106 -4.54 -11.36 -2.95
C GLU A 106 -5.22 -9.97 -2.93
N ARG A 107 -5.09 -9.18 -4.00
CA ARG A 107 -5.67 -7.83 -4.13
C ARG A 107 -5.26 -6.80 -3.05
N VAL A 108 -4.29 -7.14 -2.20
CA VAL A 108 -3.80 -6.27 -1.11
C VAL A 108 -2.81 -5.21 -1.60
N PHE A 109 -2.14 -5.46 -2.72
CA PHE A 109 -1.02 -4.63 -3.24
C PHE A 109 -1.30 -3.98 -4.61
N ILE A 110 -2.57 -3.91 -5.00
CA ILE A 110 -3.02 -3.30 -6.25
C ILE A 110 -3.54 -1.88 -5.99
#